data_AF-A0A2H6MYQ2-F1
#
_entry.id   AF-A0A2H6MYQ2-F1
#
_cell.length_a   1.000
_cell.length_b   1.000
_cell.length_c   1.000
_cell.angle_alpha   90.00
_cell.angle_beta   90.00
_cell.angle_gamma   90.00
#
_symmetry.space_group_name_H-M   'P 1'
#
loop_
_entity.id
_entity.type
_entity.pdbx_description
1 polymer ?
#
loop_
_entity_poly.entity_id
_entity_poly.type
_entity_poly.pdbx_seq_one_letter_code
_entity_poly.pdbx_strand_id
1 'polypeptide(L)'
;VTGVPITRQRFDEMRSKFEEYIRNRSQQNLKFWIFSVIIQPLFETFNEMVSTTSLQELNRTAFLWLDKHCLLPVLRPMVLNGLRHLSTTTSILSDPSLLQEQASQALDKLHKASGER
;
A
#
# COMPACT_ATOMS: atom_id res chain seq x y z
N VAL A 1 -9.21 32.26 -9.39
CA VAL A 1 -8.30 31.18 -9.86
C VAL A 1 -8.34 30.05 -8.83
N THR A 2 -9.28 29.11 -8.98
CA THR A 2 -9.43 27.95 -8.07
C THR A 2 -8.65 26.78 -8.64
N GLY A 3 -7.35 26.75 -8.39
CA GLY A 3 -6.43 25.72 -8.90
C GLY A 3 -6.28 24.54 -7.94
N VAL A 4 -7.19 23.56 -8.06
CA VAL A 4 -7.08 22.14 -7.67
C VAL A 4 -6.79 21.77 -6.19
N PRO A 5 -7.78 21.19 -5.48
CA PRO A 5 -7.50 20.29 -4.35
C PRO A 5 -8.24 18.92 -4.36
N ILE A 6 -9.07 18.61 -5.36
CA ILE A 6 -9.94 17.41 -5.33
C ILE A 6 -9.13 16.09 -5.40
N THR A 7 -8.04 16.07 -6.18
CA THR A 7 -7.24 14.85 -6.36
C THR A 7 -6.45 14.45 -5.11
N ARG A 8 -5.97 15.41 -4.31
CA ARG A 8 -5.21 15.12 -3.08
C ARG A 8 -6.11 14.55 -1.98
N GLN A 9 -7.29 15.12 -1.79
CA GLN A 9 -8.24 14.62 -0.79
C GLN A 9 -8.62 13.15 -1.07
N ARG A 10 -8.99 12.80 -2.32
CA ARG A 10 -9.28 11.41 -2.71
C ARG A 10 -8.10 10.48 -2.46
N PHE A 11 -6.88 10.97 -2.71
CA PHE A 11 -5.68 10.18 -2.52
C PHE A 11 -5.48 9.82 -1.03
N ASP A 12 -5.63 10.79 -0.14
CA ASP A 12 -5.52 10.57 1.31
C ASP A 12 -6.67 9.72 1.86
N GLU A 13 -7.90 9.91 1.37
CA GLU A 13 -9.06 9.06 1.72
C GLU A 13 -8.82 7.59 1.35
N MET A 14 -8.34 7.32 0.13
CA MET A 14 -8.04 5.96 -0.32
C MET A 14 -6.90 5.34 0.49
N ARG A 15 -5.88 6.13 0.84
CA ARG A 15 -4.80 5.68 1.74
C ARG A 15 -5.36 5.28 3.10
N SER A 16 -6.21 6.12 3.72
CA SER A 16 -6.85 5.78 5.00
C SER A 16 -7.64 4.47 4.92
N LYS A 17 -8.39 4.25 3.83
CA LYS A 17 -9.13 2.99 3.61
C LYS A 17 -8.21 1.78 3.48
N PHE A 18 -7.06 1.95 2.82
CA PHE A 18 -6.06 0.90 2.70
C PHE A 18 -5.44 0.55 4.07
N GLU A 19 -5.07 1.57 4.85
CA GLU A 19 -4.51 1.39 6.19
C GLU A 19 -5.48 0.67 7.15
N GLU A 20 -6.75 1.09 7.14
CA GLU A 20 -7.80 0.45 7.92
C GLU A 20 -8.01 -1.02 7.49
N TYR A 21 -8.06 -1.28 6.18
CA TYR A 21 -8.18 -2.63 5.65
C TYR A 21 -7.03 -3.52 6.12
N ILE A 22 -5.78 -3.06 6.01
CA ILE A 22 -4.61 -3.83 6.43
C ILE A 22 -4.70 -4.12 7.93
N ARG A 23 -5.06 -3.15 8.77
CA ARG A 23 -5.19 -3.35 10.21
C ARG A 23 -6.18 -4.46 10.52
N ASN A 24 -7.39 -4.36 9.98
CA ASN A 24 -8.47 -5.31 10.24
C ASN A 24 -8.10 -6.74 9.78
N ARG A 25 -7.43 -6.87 8.64
CA ARG A 25 -7.03 -8.18 8.10
C ARG A 25 -5.80 -8.77 8.78
N SER A 26 -4.85 -7.92 9.19
CA SER A 26 -3.60 -8.36 9.85
C SER A 26 -3.82 -8.88 11.26
N GLN A 27 -4.87 -8.41 11.96
CA GLN A 27 -5.30 -8.98 13.25
C GLN A 27 -5.77 -10.44 13.12
N GLN A 28 -6.37 -10.79 11.98
CA GLN A 28 -6.86 -12.16 11.74
C GLN A 28 -5.79 -13.07 11.17
N ASN A 29 -4.87 -12.52 10.36
CA ASN A 29 -3.85 -13.29 9.69
C ASN A 29 -2.66 -12.41 9.33
N LEU A 30 -1.55 -12.63 10.04
CA LEU A 30 -0.31 -11.86 9.92
C LEU A 30 0.28 -11.86 8.51
N LYS A 31 -0.01 -12.87 7.68
CA LYS A 31 0.44 -12.87 6.28
C LYS A 31 -0.10 -11.67 5.50
N PHE A 32 -1.27 -11.13 5.86
CA PHE A 32 -1.80 -9.92 5.24
C PHE A 32 -0.89 -8.71 5.45
N TRP A 33 -0.26 -8.59 6.62
CA TRP A 33 0.68 -7.49 6.87
C TRP A 33 1.91 -7.61 5.96
N ILE A 34 2.49 -8.81 5.86
CA ILE A 34 3.62 -9.10 4.95
C ILE A 34 3.24 -8.74 3.50
N PHE A 35 2.09 -9.22 3.02
CA PHE A 35 1.60 -8.90 1.68
C PHE A 35 1.34 -7.40 1.50
N SER A 36 0.86 -6.71 2.54
CA SER A 36 0.60 -5.28 2.47
C SER A 36 1.87 -4.47 2.25
N VAL A 37 2.98 -4.83 2.92
CA VAL A 37 4.27 -4.16 2.74
C VAL A 37 4.78 -4.35 1.32
N ILE A 38 4.58 -5.54 0.75
CA ILE A 38 4.98 -5.86 -0.63
C ILE A 38 4.10 -5.11 -1.64
N ILE A 39 2.79 -5.03 -1.42
CA ILE A 39 1.84 -4.45 -2.39
C ILE A 39 1.69 -2.93 -2.27
N GLN A 40 2.11 -2.33 -1.16
CA GLN A 40 1.94 -0.90 -0.89
C GLN A 40 2.43 0.00 -2.04
N PRO A 41 3.62 -0.23 -2.66
CA PRO A 41 4.06 0.58 -3.80
C PRO A 41 3.11 0.52 -5.01
N LEU A 42 2.50 -0.65 -5.26
CA LEU A 42 1.48 -0.79 -6.32
C LEU A 42 0.21 -0.05 -5.96
N PHE A 43 -0.24 -0.14 -4.72
CA PHE A 43 -1.40 0.60 -4.26
C PHE A 43 -1.21 2.12 -4.42
N GLU A 44 -0.05 2.64 -4.03
CA GLU A 44 0.27 4.07 -4.15
C GLU A 44 0.23 4.54 -5.61
N THR A 45 0.89 3.81 -6.52
CA THR A 45 0.86 4.15 -7.96
C THR A 45 -0.52 3.99 -8.58
N PHE A 46 -1.32 3.02 -8.14
CA PHE A 46 -2.70 2.86 -8.58
C PHE A 46 -3.55 4.05 -8.15
N ASN A 47 -3.45 4.44 -6.88
CA ASN A 47 -4.21 5.53 -6.31
C ASN A 47 -3.86 6.89 -6.95
N GLU A 48 -2.61 7.05 -7.39
CA GLU A 48 -2.14 8.21 -8.13
C GLU A 48 -2.61 8.22 -9.59
N MET A 49 -2.50 7.09 -10.30
CA MET A 49 -2.68 7.04 -11.76
C MET A 49 -4.12 6.77 -12.21
N VAL A 50 -4.90 6.00 -11.44
CA VAL A 50 -6.21 5.52 -11.87
C VAL A 50 -7.30 6.54 -11.52
N SER A 51 -8.03 6.97 -12.55
CA SER A 51 -9.13 7.93 -12.44
C SER A 51 -10.43 7.26 -12.00
N THR A 52 -11.23 7.97 -11.20
CA THR A 52 -12.58 7.55 -10.80
C THR A 52 -13.66 8.51 -11.30
N THR A 53 -13.35 9.34 -12.31
CA THR A 53 -14.27 10.37 -12.84
C THR A 53 -15.43 9.78 -13.64
N SER A 54 -15.23 8.64 -14.29
CA SER A 54 -16.27 7.87 -14.97
C SER A 54 -15.84 6.40 -15.08
N LEU A 55 -16.77 5.51 -15.40
CA LEU A 55 -16.45 4.10 -15.62
C LEU A 55 -15.52 3.90 -16.82
N GLN A 56 -15.65 4.70 -17.86
CA GLN A 56 -14.81 4.66 -19.06
C GLN A 56 -13.38 5.09 -18.74
N GLU A 57 -13.22 6.21 -18.02
CA GLU A 57 -11.89 6.69 -17.61
C GLU A 57 -11.25 5.75 -16.58
N LEU A 58 -12.03 5.18 -15.67
CA LEU A 58 -11.58 4.15 -14.74
C LEU A 58 -10.97 2.97 -15.49
N ASN A 59 -11.72 2.37 -16.43
CA ASN A 59 -11.22 1.25 -17.22
C ASN A 59 -9.96 1.63 -18.00
N ARG A 60 -10.00 2.74 -18.75
CA ARG A 60 -8.89 3.18 -19.58
C ARG A 60 -7.61 3.40 -18.76
N THR A 61 -7.72 4.13 -17.66
CA THR A 61 -6.55 4.46 -16.81
C THR A 61 -6.07 3.26 -15.99
N ALA A 62 -6.96 2.34 -15.58
CA ALA A 62 -6.57 1.10 -14.92
C ALA A 62 -5.78 0.16 -15.84
N PHE A 63 -6.18 0.03 -17.12
CA PHE A 63 -5.40 -0.73 -18.10
C PHE A 63 -4.02 -0.09 -18.35
N LEU A 64 -3.97 1.23 -18.50
CA LEU A 64 -2.69 1.94 -18.64
C LEU A 64 -1.78 1.77 -17.41
N TRP A 65 -2.34 1.77 -16.21
CA TRP A 65 -1.59 1.49 -14.98
C TRP A 65 -1.05 0.06 -14.98
N LEU A 66 -1.87 -0.92 -15.36
CA LEU A 66 -1.47 -2.32 -15.44
C LEU A 66 -0.30 -2.51 -16.42
N ASP A 67 -0.40 -1.97 -17.63
CA ASP A 67 0.64 -2.07 -18.66
C ASP A 67 1.95 -1.41 -18.22
N LYS A 68 1.89 -0.40 -17.35
CA LYS A 68 3.08 0.33 -16.88
C LYS A 68 3.70 -0.28 -15.62
N HIS A 69 2.88 -0.73 -14.67
CA HIS A 69 3.32 -1.07 -13.31
C HIS A 69 3.27 -2.56 -12.99
N CYS A 70 2.54 -3.37 -13.78
CA CYS A 70 2.36 -4.80 -13.54
C CYS A 70 3.14 -5.72 -14.49
N LEU A 71 4.07 -5.17 -15.28
CA LEU A 71 4.98 -6.01 -16.08
C LEU A 71 6.02 -6.69 -15.19
N LEU A 72 6.41 -7.92 -15.51
CA LEU A 72 7.42 -8.68 -14.75
C LEU A 72 8.75 -7.94 -14.50
N PRO A 73 9.32 -7.20 -15.47
CA PRO A 73 10.53 -6.41 -15.23
C PRO A 73 10.36 -5.31 -14.17
N VAL A 74 9.13 -4.84 -13.94
CA VAL A 74 8.78 -3.83 -12.92
C VAL A 74 8.41 -4.52 -11.60
N LEU A 75 7.60 -5.58 -11.66
CA LEU A 75 7.12 -6.29 -10.48
C LEU A 75 8.24 -7.01 -9.73
N ARG A 76 9.15 -7.70 -10.43
CA ARG A 76 10.25 -8.45 -9.79
C ARG A 76 11.09 -7.59 -8.85
N PRO A 77 11.69 -6.47 -9.27
CA PRO A 77 12.48 -5.65 -8.37
C PRO A 77 11.63 -5.06 -7.24
N MET A 78 10.37 -4.68 -7.49
CA MET A 78 9.47 -4.16 -6.46
C MET A 78 9.18 -5.19 -5.37
N VAL A 79 8.81 -6.43 -5.75
CA VAL A 79 8.56 -7.53 -4.81
C VAL A 79 9.83 -7.90 -4.05
N LEU A 80 10.97 -8.04 -4.75
CA LEU A 80 12.25 -8.38 -4.11
C LEU A 80 12.71 -7.27 -3.15
N ASN A 81 12.45 -6.01 -3.47
CA ASN A 81 12.71 -4.90 -2.55
C ASN A 81 11.82 -4.95 -1.32
N GLY A 82 10.53 -5.26 -1.46
CA GLY A 82 9.61 -5.44 -0.34
C GLY A 82 10.04 -6.60 0.57
N LEU A 83 10.40 -7.75 -0.01
CA LEU A 83 10.91 -8.90 0.72
C LEU A 83 12.24 -8.57 1.42
N ARG A 84 13.17 -7.91 0.74
CA ARG A 84 14.43 -7.46 1.34
C ARG A 84 14.16 -6.52 2.51
N HIS A 85 13.28 -5.53 2.35
CA HIS A 85 12.93 -4.58 3.39
C HIS A 85 12.40 -5.30 4.63
N LEU A 86 11.44 -6.23 4.46
CA LEU A 86 10.92 -7.06 5.54
C LEU A 86 12.06 -7.84 6.23
N SER A 87 12.93 -8.49 5.47
CA SER A 87 14.06 -9.26 6.00
C SER A 87 15.06 -8.42 6.79
N THR A 88 15.22 -7.13 6.48
CA THR A 88 16.19 -6.25 7.14
C THR A 88 15.61 -5.38 8.25
N THR A 89 14.29 -5.20 8.29
CA THR A 89 13.61 -4.31 9.26
C THR A 89 12.78 -5.06 10.30
N THR A 90 12.65 -6.38 10.13
CA THR A 90 11.91 -7.25 11.03
C THR A 90 12.78 -8.43 11.44
N SER A 91 12.32 -9.19 12.43
CA SER A 91 12.97 -10.41 12.86
C SER A 91 12.53 -11.63 12.06
N ILE A 92 11.86 -11.48 10.91
CA ILE A 92 11.24 -12.59 10.15
C ILE A 92 12.16 -13.79 9.86
N LEU A 93 13.44 -13.54 9.63
CA LEU A 93 14.42 -14.59 9.32
C LEU A 93 15.11 -15.18 10.56
N SER A 94 15.06 -14.49 11.71
CA SER A 94 15.79 -14.87 12.92
C SER A 94 14.86 -15.37 14.02
N ASP A 95 13.76 -14.65 14.27
CA ASP A 95 12.72 -15.02 15.23
C ASP A 95 11.34 -14.57 14.69
N PRO A 96 10.63 -15.47 13.98
CA PRO A 96 9.32 -15.18 13.41
C PRO A 96 8.23 -14.89 14.46
N SER A 97 8.43 -15.25 15.73
CA SER A 97 7.43 -15.02 16.78
C SER A 97 7.24 -13.53 17.09
N LEU A 98 8.29 -12.73 16.93
CA LEU A 98 8.30 -11.28 17.14
C LEU A 98 7.58 -10.50 16.05
N LEU A 99 7.32 -11.11 14.88
CA LEU A 99 6.66 -10.43 13.76
C LEU A 99 5.29 -9.87 14.10
N GLN A 100 4.54 -10.56 14.96
CA GLN A 100 3.20 -10.13 15.32
C GLN A 100 3.24 -8.79 16.06
N GLU A 101 4.19 -8.64 16.97
CA GLU A 101 4.42 -7.39 17.70
C GLU A 101 4.95 -6.30 16.76
N GLN A 102 5.94 -6.62 15.93
CA GLN A 102 6.53 -5.69 14.96
C GLN A 102 5.49 -5.15 13.96
N ALA A 103 4.59 -6.02 13.49
CA ALA A 103 3.48 -5.64 12.63
C ALA A 103 2.49 -4.72 13.35
N SER A 104 2.14 -5.04 14.59
CA SER A 104 1.24 -4.21 15.42
C SER A 104 1.82 -2.82 15.64
N GLN A 105 3.10 -2.73 16.01
CA GLN A 105 3.80 -1.46 16.18
C GLN A 105 3.87 -0.65 14.88
N ALA A 106 4.07 -1.31 13.73
CA ALA A 106 4.08 -0.64 12.43
C ALA A 106 2.71 -0.06 12.06
N LEU A 107 1.63 -0.80 12.34
CA LEU A 107 0.25 -0.34 12.11
C LEU A 107 -0.15 0.82 13.04
N ASP A 108 0.31 0.80 14.28
CA ASP A 108 0.07 1.90 15.24
C ASP A 108 0.79 3.18 14.82
N LYS A 109 2.03 3.07 14.32
CA LYS A 109 2.79 4.22 13.78
C LYS A 109 2.09 4.82 12.56
N LEU A 110 1.58 3.96 11.67
CA LEU A 110 0.86 4.38 10.47
C LEU A 110 -0.40 5.18 10.83
N HIS A 111 -1.13 4.75 11.86
CA HIS A 111 -2.30 5.47 12.36
C HIS A 111 -1.99 6.88 12.84
N LYS A 112 -0.94 7.03 13.66
CA LYS A 112 -0.55 8.32 14.23
C LYS A 112 -0.16 9.31 13.14
N ALA A 113 0.58 8.84 12.12
CA ALA A 113 0.94 9.66 10.97
C ALA A 113 -0.24 10.12 10.10
N SER A 114 -1.37 9.40 10.16
CA SER A 114 -2.61 9.72 9.44
C SER A 114 -3.52 10.68 10.23
N GLY A 115 -3.51 10.60 11.57
CA GLY A 115 -4.28 11.49 12.46
C GLY A 115 -3.63 12.84 12.78
N GLU A 116 -2.35 13.02 12.49
CA GLU A 116 -1.60 14.27 12.70
C GLU A 116 -1.59 15.21 11.47
N ARG A 117 -2.29 14.85 10.37
CA ARG A 117 -2.33 15.61 9.11
C ARG A 117 -3.62 16.37 8.89
#